data_AF-E3EJP3-F1
#
_entry.id   AF-E3EJP3-F1
#
_cell.length_a   1.000
_cell.length_b   1.000
_cell.length_c   1.000
_cell.angle_alpha   90.00
_cell.angle_beta   90.00
_cell.angle_gamma   90.00
#
_symmetry.space_group_name_H-M   'P 1'
#
loop_
_entity.id
_entity.type
_entity.pdbx_description
1 polymer ?
#
loop_
_entity_poly.entity_id
_entity_poly.type
_entity_poly.pdbx_seq_one_letter_code
_entity_poly.pdbx_strand_id
1 'polypeptide(L)'
;MKNAIIYRPHKGSLEESMKQAKEFLSMREMKEYIVKDWNNLFDIEDIVIKEDAHLDDRIGWNDVRLVTIKRLGEQDNMELYGCPQAIGYCATDYK
;
A
#
# COMPACT_ATOMS: atom_id res chain seq x y z
N MET A 1 -12.21 17.06 3.74
CA MET A 1 -11.25 16.16 3.07
C MET A 1 -9.96 16.23 3.86
N LYS A 2 -9.50 15.10 4.40
CA LYS A 2 -8.17 15.03 5.02
C LYS A 2 -7.17 15.13 3.86
N ASN A 3 -6.16 15.99 3.95
CA ASN A 3 -5.08 16.06 2.95
C ASN A 3 -4.01 14.98 3.20
N ALA A 4 -4.42 13.84 3.76
CA ALA A 4 -3.55 12.79 4.21
C ALA A 4 -3.90 11.48 3.50
N ILE A 5 -2.91 10.60 3.40
CA ILE A 5 -3.05 9.26 2.87
C ILE A 5 -2.94 8.32 4.06
N ILE A 6 -3.95 7.47 4.28
CA ILE A 6 -3.85 6.37 5.22
C ILE A 6 -3.38 5.12 4.47
N TYR A 7 -2.43 4.39 5.04
CA TYR A 7 -1.95 3.13 4.51
C TYR A 7 -1.98 2.05 5.57
N ARG A 8 -2.35 0.83 5.17
CA ARG A 8 -2.22 -0.38 5.99
C ARG A 8 -1.45 -1.46 5.22
N PRO A 9 -0.54 -2.19 5.87
CA PRO A 9 0.07 -3.36 5.25
C PRO A 9 -0.97 -4.46 5.04
N HIS A 10 -0.74 -5.33 4.06
CA HIS A 10 -1.53 -6.54 3.87
C HIS A 10 -0.86 -7.68 4.65
N LYS A 11 -1.05 -7.72 5.98
CA LYS A 11 -0.44 -8.70 6.89
C LYS A 11 -1.48 -9.26 7.86
N GLY A 12 -1.67 -10.57 7.86
CA GLY A 12 -2.57 -11.26 8.79
C GLY A 12 -4.05 -10.92 8.57
N SER A 13 -4.80 -10.83 9.67
CA SER A 13 -6.21 -10.44 9.66
C SER A 13 -6.40 -8.95 9.34
N LEU A 14 -7.62 -8.56 8.97
CA LEU A 14 -7.98 -7.17 8.76
C LEU A 14 -7.73 -6.32 10.01
N GLU A 15 -8.06 -6.85 11.19
CA GLU A 15 -7.84 -6.16 12.47
C GLU A 15 -6.35 -5.90 12.73
N GLU A 16 -5.49 -6.91 12.53
CA GLU A 16 -4.04 -6.78 12.70
C GLU A 16 -3.40 -5.83 11.67
N SER A 17 -3.90 -5.85 10.43
CA SER A 17 -3.51 -4.90 9.39
C SER A 17 -3.90 -3.47 9.77
N MET A 18 -5.10 -3.26 10.29
CA MET A 18 -5.58 -1.93 10.69
C MET A 18 -4.86 -1.37 11.92
N LYS A 19 -4.40 -2.23 12.85
CA LYS A 19 -3.55 -1.80 13.98
C LYS A 19 -2.21 -1.19 13.54
N GLN A 20 -1.77 -1.52 12.32
CA GLN A 20 -0.55 -0.99 11.71
C GLN A 20 -0.85 0.16 10.72
N ALA A 21 -2.10 0.62 10.62
CA ALA A 21 -2.45 1.71 9.73
C ALA A 21 -1.76 3.01 10.15
N LYS A 22 -1.25 3.76 9.18
CA LYS A 22 -0.52 5.01 9.41
C LYS A 22 -0.88 6.06 8.38
N GLU A 23 -0.92 7.30 8.83
CA GLU A 23 -1.19 8.47 7.99
C GLU A 23 0.12 9.11 7.48
N PHE A 24 0.06 9.64 6.27
CA PHE A 24 1.16 10.30 5.57
C PHE A 24 0.67 11.58 4.89
N LEU A 25 1.53 12.58 4.77
CA LEU A 25 1.18 13.84 4.10
C LEU A 25 1.36 13.78 2.58
N SER A 26 2.08 12.77 2.10
CA SER A 26 2.29 12.57 0.67
C SER A 26 2.47 11.10 0.29
N MET A 27 2.20 10.79 -0.98
CA MET A 27 2.46 9.44 -1.53
C MET A 27 3.94 9.08 -1.44
N ARG A 28 4.83 10.07 -1.54
CA ARG A 28 6.28 9.87 -1.42
C ARG A 28 6.66 9.41 -0.02
N GLU A 29 6.19 10.09 1.02
CA GLU A 29 6.43 9.71 2.42
C GLU A 29 5.91 8.30 2.73
N MET A 30 4.71 7.97 2.24
CA MET A 30 4.14 6.64 2.39
C MET A 30 5.04 5.57 1.74
N LYS A 31 5.49 5.80 0.49
CA LYS A 31 6.39 4.88 -0.21
C LYS A 31 7.74 4.73 0.49
N GLU A 32 8.35 5.83 0.93
CA GLU A 32 9.61 5.83 1.68
C GLU A 32 9.48 5.06 3.00
N TYR A 33 8.34 5.19 3.69
CA TYR A 33 8.04 4.38 4.87
C TYR A 33 7.93 2.89 4.55
N ILE A 34 7.20 2.52 3.49
CA ILE A 34 7.03 1.12 3.07
C ILE A 34 8.38 0.49 2.73
N VAL A 35 9.23 1.17 1.97
CA VAL A 35 10.59 0.69 1.64
C VAL A 35 11.39 0.39 2.92
N LYS A 36 11.33 1.28 3.91
CA LYS A 36 11.99 1.07 5.21
C LYS A 36 11.40 -0.09 6.01
N ASP A 37 10.07 -0.25 6.03
CA ASP A 37 9.38 -1.37 6.70
C ASP A 37 9.78 -2.74 6.11
N TRP A 38 10.11 -2.75 4.82
CA TRP A 38 10.61 -3.92 4.09
C TRP A 38 12.14 -4.02 4.06
N ASN A 39 12.84 -3.33 4.98
CA ASN A 39 14.31 -3.36 5.10
C ASN A 39 15.06 -3.02 3.79
N ASN A 40 14.50 -2.13 2.96
CA ASN A 40 15.06 -1.71 1.67
C ASN A 40 15.27 -2.87 0.68
N LEU A 41 14.40 -3.89 0.71
CA LEU A 41 14.41 -4.99 -0.28
C LEU A 41 13.95 -4.57 -1.69
N PHE A 42 13.44 -3.35 -1.85
CA PHE A 42 13.02 -2.74 -3.12
C PHE A 42 12.98 -1.22 -2.97
N ASP A 43 12.82 -0.50 -4.09
CA ASP A 43 12.81 0.96 -4.13
C ASP A 43 11.39 1.55 -4.26
N ILE A 44 11.27 2.86 -4.04
CA ILE A 44 10.00 3.59 -4.17
C ILE A 44 9.37 3.45 -5.57
N GLU A 45 10.22 3.26 -6.59
CA GLU A 45 9.82 3.11 -8.00
C GLU A 45 9.28 1.71 -8.32
N ASP A 46 9.55 0.74 -7.44
CA ASP A 46 8.95 -0.60 -7.54
C ASP A 46 7.50 -0.59 -7.03
N ILE A 47 7.15 0.37 -6.17
CA ILE A 47 5.81 0.49 -5.60
C ILE A 47 4.84 1.11 -6.62
N VAL A 48 3.81 0.36 -6.97
CA VAL A 48 2.70 0.79 -7.84
C VAL A 48 1.40 0.79 -7.05
N ILE A 49 0.71 1.93 -7.06
CA ILE A 49 -0.63 2.07 -6.50
C ILE A 49 -1.61 1.89 -7.66
N LYS A 50 -2.51 0.92 -7.56
CA LYS A 50 -3.53 0.70 -8.59
C LYS A 50 -4.53 1.85 -8.61
N GLU A 51 -4.98 2.24 -9.80
CA GLU A 51 -5.90 3.36 -9.97
C GLU A 51 -7.32 3.00 -9.52
N ASP A 52 -7.70 1.73 -9.67
CA ASP A 52 -9.01 1.21 -9.28
C ASP A 52 -9.22 1.37 -7.77
N ALA A 53 -10.22 2.19 -7.43
CA ALA A 53 -10.64 2.44 -6.06
C ALA A 53 -11.92 1.66 -5.74
N HIS A 54 -12.03 1.19 -4.50
CA HIS A 54 -13.24 0.55 -3.99
C HIS A 54 -13.57 1.03 -2.57
N LEU A 55 -14.83 0.85 -2.20
CA LEU A 55 -15.32 1.11 -0.84
C LEU A 55 -14.99 -0.09 0.07
N ASP A 56 -14.50 0.18 1.28
CA ASP A 56 -14.38 -0.82 2.35
C ASP A 56 -15.09 -0.32 3.62
N ASP A 57 -16.39 -0.61 3.70
CA ASP A 57 -17.26 -0.20 4.81
C ASP A 57 -16.83 -0.77 6.17
N ARG A 58 -16.08 -1.88 6.18
CA ARG A 58 -15.61 -2.52 7.42
C ARG A 58 -14.65 -1.63 8.20
N ILE A 59 -13.93 -0.76 7.49
CA ILE A 59 -12.89 0.13 8.03
C ILE A 59 -13.19 1.61 7.75
N GLY A 60 -14.27 1.92 7.05
CA GLY A 60 -14.70 3.28 6.74
C GLY A 60 -13.77 4.02 5.78
N TRP A 61 -13.15 3.31 4.83
CA TRP A 61 -12.34 3.88 3.77
C TRP A 61 -13.13 3.85 2.46
N ASN A 62 -13.28 5.00 1.80
CA ASN A 62 -14.21 5.18 0.68
C ASN A 62 -13.54 5.05 -0.70
N ASP A 63 -12.21 5.19 -0.77
CA ASP A 63 -11.43 5.18 -2.00
C ASP A 63 -10.20 4.25 -1.90
N VAL A 64 -10.40 3.04 -1.36
CA VAL A 64 -9.34 2.05 -1.13
C VAL A 64 -8.67 1.67 -2.45
N ARG A 65 -7.36 1.87 -2.52
CA ARG A 65 -6.50 1.46 -3.63
C ARG A 65 -5.49 0.43 -3.18
N LEU A 66 -5.18 -0.50 -4.08
CA LEU A 66 -4.20 -1.56 -3.84
C LEU A 66 -2.78 -1.01 -4.00
N VAL A 67 -1.93 -1.27 -3.02
CA VAL A 67 -0.49 -0.98 -3.05
C VAL A 67 0.26 -2.27 -3.39
N THR A 68 1.05 -2.24 -4.46
CA THR A 68 1.73 -3.40 -5.03
C THR A 68 3.22 -3.13 -5.27
N ILE A 69 4.02 -4.18 -5.48
CA ILE A 69 5.43 -4.11 -5.87
C ILE A 69 5.71 -4.87 -7.16
N LYS A 70 6.48 -4.25 -8.07
CA LYS A 70 6.96 -4.90 -9.30
C LYS A 70 8.14 -5.83 -9.05
N ARG A 71 9.02 -5.49 -8.11
CA ARG A 71 10.24 -6.24 -7.79
C ARG A 71 10.40 -6.43 -6.30
N LEU A 72 11.01 -7.55 -5.92
CA LEU A 72 11.39 -7.86 -4.54
C LEU A 72 12.80 -8.46 -4.57
N GLY A 73 13.81 -7.66 -4.24
CA GLY A 73 15.21 -8.03 -4.43
C GLY A 73 15.48 -8.35 -5.90
N GLU A 74 15.98 -9.55 -6.16
CA GLU A 74 16.27 -10.04 -7.51
C GLU A 74 15.03 -10.57 -8.25
N GLN A 75 13.90 -10.76 -7.56
CA GLN A 75 12.69 -11.29 -8.17
C GLN A 75 11.90 -10.19 -8.89
N ASP A 76 11.69 -10.34 -10.20
CA ASP A 76 10.77 -9.52 -10.98
C ASP A 76 9.37 -10.18 -11.01
N ASN A 77 8.43 -9.61 -10.27
CA ASN A 77 7.05 -10.11 -10.20
C ASN A 77 6.30 -9.92 -11.54
N MET A 78 6.69 -8.92 -12.32
CA MET A 78 6.08 -8.68 -13.63
C MET A 78 6.45 -9.80 -14.60
N GLU A 79 7.71 -10.23 -14.59
CA GLU A 79 8.16 -11.35 -15.41
C GLU A 79 7.58 -12.69 -14.93
N LEU A 80 7.60 -12.94 -13.62
CA LEU A 80 7.20 -14.23 -13.05
C LEU A 80 5.69 -14.47 -13.07
N TYR A 81 4.89 -13.43 -12.80
CA TYR A 81 3.43 -13.55 -12.62
C TYR A 81 2.62 -12.75 -13.63
N GLY A 82 3.25 -11.93 -14.48
CA GLY A 82 2.57 -11.00 -15.37
C GLY A 82 1.94 -9.79 -14.67
N CYS A 83 2.10 -9.66 -13.34
CA CYS A 83 1.49 -8.59 -12.55
C CYS A 83 2.27 -8.29 -11.24
N PRO A 84 2.18 -7.04 -10.72
CA PRO A 84 2.84 -6.68 -9.47
C PRO A 84 2.10 -7.30 -8.28
N GLN A 85 2.81 -7.63 -7.22
CA GLN A 85 2.24 -8.34 -6.07
C GLN A 85 1.76 -7.38 -4.98
N ALA A 86 0.62 -7.69 -4.37
CA ALA A 86 0.00 -6.87 -3.34
C ALA A 86 0.79 -6.89 -2.02
N ILE A 87 1.03 -5.71 -1.45
CA ILE A 87 1.71 -5.54 -0.16
C ILE A 87 0.90 -4.71 0.85
N GLY A 88 -0.14 -4.04 0.41
CA GLY A 88 -0.98 -3.21 1.29
C GLY A 88 -2.08 -2.49 0.54
N TYR A 89 -2.74 -1.58 1.26
CA TYR A 89 -3.83 -0.77 0.77
C TYR A 89 -3.69 0.65 1.28
N CYS A 90 -4.11 1.63 0.50
CA CYS A 90 -4.19 3.02 0.93
C CYS A 90 -5.51 3.68 0.54
N ALA A 91 -5.83 4.81 1.19
CA ALA A 91 -7.01 5.61 0.93
C ALA A 91 -6.71 7.10 1.19
N THR A 92 -7.46 8.00 0.54
CA THR A 92 -7.42 9.45 0.77
C THR A 92 -8.74 10.01 1.29
N ASP A 93 -9.82 9.26 1.15
CA ASP A 93 -11.12 9.49 1.76
C ASP A 93 -11.44 8.39 2.77
N TYR A 94 -11.32 8.71 4.05
CA TYR A 94 -11.49 7.78 5.15
C TYR A 94 -11.97 8.50 6.42
N LYS A 95 -12.73 7.78 7.26
CA LYS A 95 -13.29 8.28 8.52
C LYS A 95 -12.20 8.67 9.53
#